data_AF-A0A0M1JG42-F1
#
_entry.id   AF-A0A0M1JG42-F1
#
_cell.length_a   1.000
_cell.length_b   1.000
_cell.length_c   1.000
_cell.angle_alpha   90.00
_cell.angle_beta   90.00
_cell.angle_gamma   90.00
#
_symmetry.space_group_name_H-M   'P 1'
#
loop_
_entity.id
_entity.type
_entity.pdbx_description
1 polymer ?
#
loop_
_entity_poly.entity_id
_entity_poly.type
_entity_poly.pdbx_seq_one_letter_code
_entity_poly.pdbx_strand_id
1 'polypeptide(L)'
;MSRPISILGINCTYHESAACLIQDGQIIAAAEEERFTRIKHSKPARVNNADQLPEHAIAFCLEYAGIKDISELDFIGYSLNPEERFYKNTHYRSGYKIPDGDYGTLKGEQTFYQSNLNVEKKIRAKGYQGRFFYLDHHDCHAASIFYVSGYHDSAIIVLDGIAEFESSSFLKGEGTRFRRIRYDSFPNSIGFLWEKMAMYFGFTEYDAAKVMGLASYGEAGVFKEAMDQLIQVDDRGHFIINDSVMQLRNLNFEHIEAI
;
A
#
# COMPACT_ATOMS: atom_id res chain seq x y z
N MET A 1 32.23 -21.98 -3.16
CA MET A 1 30.80 -21.72 -3.44
C MET A 1 30.65 -20.22 -3.63
N SER A 2 29.90 -19.75 -4.62
CA SER A 2 29.61 -18.31 -4.76
C SER A 2 28.79 -17.84 -3.56
N ARG A 3 28.97 -16.59 -3.13
CA ARG A 3 28.10 -15.99 -2.11
C ARG A 3 26.64 -15.96 -2.62
N PRO A 4 25.63 -16.14 -1.76
CA PRO A 4 24.23 -16.09 -2.16
C PRO A 4 23.86 -14.68 -2.66
N ILE A 5 22.90 -14.60 -3.58
CA ILE A 5 22.32 -13.32 -4.01
C ILE A 5 21.42 -12.82 -2.88
N SER A 6 21.72 -11.65 -2.32
CA SER A 6 20.98 -11.08 -1.18
C SER A 6 20.13 -9.88 -1.61
N ILE A 7 18.83 -9.96 -1.35
CA ILE A 7 17.82 -8.97 -1.76
C ILE A 7 17.08 -8.47 -0.53
N LEU A 8 17.06 -7.15 -0.32
CA LEU A 8 16.27 -6.52 0.74
C LEU A 8 15.05 -5.81 0.13
N GLY A 9 13.85 -6.25 0.50
CA GLY A 9 12.61 -5.52 0.26
C GLY A 9 12.31 -4.56 1.42
N ILE A 10 11.90 -3.34 1.08
CA ILE A 10 11.55 -2.29 2.05
C ILE A 10 10.17 -1.73 1.70
N ASN A 11 9.26 -1.75 2.68
CA ASN A 11 8.05 -0.94 2.66
C ASN A 11 8.19 0.18 3.69
N CYS A 12 7.97 1.41 3.28
CA CYS A 12 7.77 2.54 4.19
C CYS A 12 7.09 3.73 3.51
N THR A 13 6.43 3.51 2.37
CA THR A 13 5.81 4.56 1.58
C THR A 13 4.68 5.27 2.33
N TYR A 14 3.79 4.49 2.93
CA TYR A 14 2.63 4.95 3.67
C TYR A 14 2.83 4.65 5.17
N HIS A 15 1.99 3.80 5.74
CA HIS A 15 2.12 3.21 7.07
C HIS A 15 2.74 1.80 6.97
N GLU A 16 2.78 1.06 8.08
CA GLU A 16 3.18 -0.36 8.15
C GLU A 16 4.59 -0.60 7.59
N SER A 17 5.53 0.25 8.01
CA SER A 17 6.92 0.14 7.60
C SER A 17 7.50 -1.24 7.99
N ALA A 18 8.19 -1.89 7.06
CA ALA A 18 8.70 -3.25 7.23
C ALA A 18 9.90 -3.52 6.31
N ALA A 19 10.66 -4.57 6.64
CA ALA A 19 11.75 -5.07 5.81
C ALA A 19 11.68 -6.59 5.67
N CYS A 20 12.12 -7.12 4.53
CA CYS A 20 12.23 -8.55 4.25
C CYS A 20 13.52 -8.83 3.48
N LEU A 21 14.30 -9.82 3.91
CA LEU A 21 15.50 -10.26 3.23
C LEU A 21 15.30 -11.65 2.60
N ILE A 22 15.64 -11.75 1.32
CA ILE A 22 15.62 -12.98 0.54
C ILE A 22 17.05 -13.33 0.10
N GLN A 23 17.44 -14.60 0.23
CA GLN A 23 18.69 -15.15 -0.32
C GLN A 23 18.39 -16.37 -1.18
N ASP A 24 18.85 -16.34 -2.44
CA ASP A 24 18.67 -17.44 -3.41
C ASP A 24 17.23 -18.01 -3.46
N GLY A 25 16.24 -17.11 -3.40
CA GLY A 25 14.81 -17.44 -3.45
C GLY A 25 14.19 -17.90 -2.12
N GLN A 26 14.94 -17.90 -1.02
CA GLN A 26 14.45 -18.22 0.32
C GLN A 26 14.28 -16.96 1.16
N ILE A 27 13.15 -16.84 1.86
CA ILE A 27 12.95 -15.78 2.86
C ILE A 27 13.82 -16.11 4.07
N ILE A 28 14.78 -15.24 4.36
CA ILE A 28 15.71 -15.40 5.49
C ILE A 28 15.16 -14.73 6.74
N ALA A 29 14.65 -13.50 6.60
CA ALA A 29 14.06 -12.75 7.69
C ALA A 29 13.03 -11.75 7.16
N ALA A 30 11.98 -11.50 7.94
CA ALA A 30 11.04 -10.42 7.69
C ALA A 30 10.54 -9.87 9.02
N ALA A 31 10.43 -8.55 9.12
CA ALA A 31 9.94 -7.90 10.33
C ALA A 31 9.24 -6.57 10.03
N GLU A 32 8.24 -6.26 10.85
CA GLU A 32 7.56 -4.98 10.89
C GLU A 32 8.25 -4.05 11.90
N GLU A 33 8.46 -2.78 11.51
CA GLU A 33 9.20 -1.79 12.33
C GLU A 33 8.51 -1.51 13.67
N GLU A 34 7.17 -1.53 13.70
CA GLU A 34 6.39 -1.32 14.92
C GLU A 34 6.67 -2.35 16.02
N ARG A 35 7.14 -3.55 15.66
CA ARG A 35 7.47 -4.58 16.65
C ARG A 35 8.66 -4.16 17.51
N PHE A 36 9.57 -3.34 16.96
CA PHE A 36 10.72 -2.78 17.66
C PHE A 36 10.39 -1.42 18.28
N THR A 37 9.79 -0.50 17.52
CA THR A 37 9.56 0.88 17.99
C THR A 37 8.40 0.99 18.98
N ARG A 38 7.51 -0.01 18.99
CA ARG A 38 6.26 -0.04 19.79
C ARG A 38 5.28 1.07 19.41
N ILE A 39 5.48 1.70 18.25
CA ILE A 39 4.58 2.68 17.66
C ILE A 39 3.70 1.92 16.65
N LYS A 40 2.42 1.73 16.97
CA LYS A 40 1.47 1.04 16.09
C LYS A 40 1.45 1.65 14.69
N HIS A 41 1.38 0.80 13.68
CA HIS A 41 1.47 1.06 12.25
C HIS A 41 2.79 1.73 11.83
N SER A 42 3.78 1.76 12.71
CA SER A 42 5.08 2.45 12.61
C SER A 42 4.98 3.99 12.52
N LYS A 43 4.10 4.50 11.66
CA LYS A 43 3.81 5.92 11.45
C LYS A 43 2.45 6.09 10.76
N PRO A 44 1.76 7.23 10.94
CA PRO A 44 0.64 7.59 10.10
C PRO A 44 1.10 7.90 8.66
N ALA A 45 0.29 7.60 7.66
CA ALA A 45 0.57 8.01 6.28
C ALA A 45 0.49 9.53 6.13
N ARG A 46 1.59 10.17 5.69
CA ARG A 46 1.65 11.62 5.40
C ARG A 46 2.47 11.87 4.15
N VAL A 47 2.14 12.95 3.44
CA VAL A 47 2.86 13.34 2.20
C VAL A 47 4.37 13.58 2.43
N ASN A 48 4.83 13.82 3.66
CA ASN A 48 6.19 14.24 3.95
C ASN A 48 7.02 13.23 4.76
N ASN A 49 6.57 11.97 4.90
CA ASN A 49 7.24 11.01 5.77
C ASN A 49 7.54 9.64 5.15
N ALA A 50 7.39 9.45 3.83
CA ALA A 50 7.73 8.21 3.14
C ALA A 50 9.20 7.79 3.37
N ASP A 51 10.10 8.75 3.58
CA ASP A 51 11.51 8.54 3.87
C ASP A 51 11.85 8.20 5.34
N GLN A 52 10.86 7.98 6.21
CA GLN A 52 11.09 7.35 7.50
C GLN A 52 11.28 5.84 7.29
N LEU A 53 12.56 5.44 7.20
CA LEU A 53 13.00 4.07 6.96
C LEU A 53 12.66 3.14 8.15
N PRO A 54 12.39 1.84 7.89
CA PRO A 54 12.24 0.83 8.92
C PRO A 54 13.64 0.37 9.41
N GLU A 55 14.33 1.25 10.13
CA GLU A 55 15.74 1.06 10.51
C GLU A 55 15.95 -0.21 11.36
N HIS A 56 15.05 -0.49 12.31
CA HIS A 56 15.18 -1.66 13.17
C HIS A 56 14.87 -2.95 12.43
N ALA A 57 13.85 -2.95 11.57
CA ALA A 57 13.53 -4.12 10.75
C ALA A 57 14.64 -4.43 9.73
N ILE A 58 15.24 -3.39 9.12
CA ILE A 58 16.40 -3.56 8.23
C ILE A 58 17.57 -4.15 9.02
N ALA A 59 17.92 -3.57 10.17
CA ALA A 59 19.01 -4.05 11.01
C ALA A 59 18.79 -5.51 11.44
N PHE A 60 17.58 -5.86 11.88
CA PHE A 60 17.20 -7.23 12.23
C PHE A 60 17.39 -8.19 11.06
N CYS A 61 16.93 -7.83 9.86
CA CYS A 61 17.05 -8.70 8.69
C CYS A 61 18.53 -8.93 8.30
N LEU A 62 19.37 -7.91 8.36
CA LEU A 62 20.80 -8.01 8.08
C LEU A 62 21.51 -8.88 9.13
N GLU A 63 21.26 -8.63 10.42
CA GLU A 63 21.84 -9.38 11.53
C GLU A 63 21.47 -10.87 11.45
N TYR A 64 20.18 -11.18 11.24
CA TYR A 64 19.69 -12.56 11.15
C TYR A 64 20.34 -13.33 10.00
N ALA A 65 20.66 -12.64 8.90
CA ALA A 65 21.32 -13.23 7.73
C ALA A 65 22.85 -13.23 7.82
N GLY A 66 23.43 -12.72 8.91
CA GLY A 66 24.88 -12.60 9.08
C GLY A 66 25.53 -11.57 8.14
N ILE A 67 24.76 -10.63 7.59
CA ILE A 67 25.25 -9.53 6.75
C ILE A 67 25.67 -8.38 7.66
N LYS A 68 26.93 -7.96 7.59
CA LYS A 68 27.47 -6.95 8.51
C LYS A 68 27.16 -5.53 8.08
N ASP A 69 27.11 -5.30 6.77
CA ASP A 69 26.89 -3.97 6.20
C ASP A 69 25.93 -4.00 5.01
N ILE A 70 25.13 -2.95 4.87
CA ILE A 70 24.16 -2.81 3.79
C ILE A 70 24.82 -2.85 2.39
N SER A 71 26.09 -2.48 2.28
CA SER A 71 26.87 -2.54 1.04
C SER A 71 27.09 -3.96 0.51
N GLU A 72 26.87 -4.99 1.33
CA GLU A 72 26.97 -6.40 0.93
C GLU A 72 25.71 -6.90 0.19
N LEU A 73 24.62 -6.15 0.22
CA LEU A 73 23.39 -6.48 -0.51
C LEU A 73 23.58 -6.32 -2.02
N ASP A 74 23.02 -7.23 -2.81
CA ASP A 74 23.03 -7.12 -4.27
C ASP A 74 21.94 -6.16 -4.76
N PHE A 75 20.74 -6.29 -4.19
CA PHE A 75 19.54 -5.60 -4.64
C PHE A 75 18.72 -5.06 -3.47
N ILE A 76 18.14 -3.89 -3.66
CA ILE A 76 17.11 -3.35 -2.76
C ILE A 76 15.86 -3.05 -3.58
N GLY A 77 14.71 -3.57 -3.14
CA GLY A 77 13.40 -3.29 -3.72
C GLY A 77 12.57 -2.40 -2.80
N TYR A 78 12.00 -1.34 -3.35
CA TYR A 78 11.09 -0.44 -2.66
C TYR A 78 9.70 -0.52 -3.27
N SER A 79 8.69 -0.71 -2.43
CA SER A 79 7.32 -1.05 -2.82
C SER A 79 6.48 0.15 -3.30
N LEU A 80 7.05 1.07 -4.06
CA LEU A 80 6.29 2.11 -4.78
C LEU A 80 7.08 2.61 -5.99
N ASN A 81 6.41 2.85 -7.11
CA ASN A 81 6.92 3.71 -8.18
C ASN A 81 6.54 5.20 -7.97
N PRO A 82 7.49 6.08 -7.58
CA PRO A 82 7.21 7.48 -7.29
C PRO A 82 6.82 8.28 -8.54
N GLU A 83 7.38 7.98 -9.71
CA GLU A 83 7.08 8.69 -10.96
C GLU A 83 5.63 8.43 -11.39
N GLU A 84 5.21 7.17 -11.34
CA GLU A 84 3.86 6.76 -11.68
C GLU A 84 2.83 7.29 -10.69
N ARG A 85 3.13 7.20 -9.37
CA ARG A 85 2.33 7.81 -8.30
C ARG A 85 2.12 9.29 -8.54
N PHE A 86 3.20 10.03 -8.84
CA PHE A 86 3.13 11.47 -9.08
C PHE A 86 2.34 11.81 -10.35
N TYR A 87 2.62 11.12 -11.46
CA TYR A 87 1.95 11.35 -12.74
C TYR A 87 0.44 11.12 -12.62
N LYS A 88 0.00 9.94 -12.18
CA LYS A 88 -1.43 9.61 -12.15
C LYS A 88 -2.23 10.54 -11.23
N ASN A 89 -1.69 10.88 -10.07
CA ASN A 89 -2.41 11.69 -9.08
C ASN A 89 -2.46 13.18 -9.42
N THR A 90 -1.46 13.72 -10.13
CA THR A 90 -1.50 15.11 -10.62
C THR A 90 -2.40 15.30 -11.84
N HIS A 91 -2.74 14.21 -12.55
CA HIS A 91 -3.65 14.21 -13.70
C HIS A 91 -5.11 13.90 -13.31
N TYR A 92 -5.34 13.36 -12.12
CA TYR A 92 -6.68 13.24 -11.55
C TYR A 92 -7.27 14.63 -11.21
N ARG A 93 -8.57 14.80 -11.40
CA ARG A 93 -9.31 16.01 -11.05
C ARG A 93 -10.41 15.64 -10.07
N SER A 94 -10.21 15.99 -8.80
CA SER A 94 -11.21 15.76 -7.76
C SER A 94 -12.47 16.56 -8.04
N GLY A 95 -13.64 15.95 -7.78
CA GLY A 95 -14.94 16.63 -7.82
C GLY A 95 -15.21 17.56 -6.64
N TYR A 96 -14.32 17.55 -5.64
CA TYR A 96 -14.42 18.33 -4.40
C TYR A 96 -13.07 18.96 -4.03
N LYS A 97 -13.12 19.97 -3.15
CA LYS A 97 -11.94 20.67 -2.68
C LYS A 97 -11.12 19.79 -1.73
N ILE A 98 -9.83 19.65 -2.02
CA ILE A 98 -8.84 18.99 -1.15
C ILE A 98 -8.04 20.08 -0.43
N PRO A 99 -7.71 19.94 0.87
CA PRO A 99 -6.82 20.85 1.58
C PRO A 99 -5.47 21.02 0.87
N ASP A 100 -4.97 22.27 0.76
CA ASP A 100 -3.68 22.53 0.09
C ASP A 100 -2.54 21.79 0.78
N GLY A 101 -1.70 21.11 -0.01
CA GLY A 101 -0.58 20.33 0.51
C GLY A 101 -0.92 18.89 0.87
N ASP A 102 -2.18 18.47 0.77
CA ASP A 102 -2.60 17.09 1.02
C ASP A 102 -2.51 16.20 -0.23
N TYR A 103 -2.67 14.89 -0.06
CA TYR A 103 -2.68 13.93 -1.16
C TYR A 103 -3.67 14.34 -2.25
N GLY A 104 -3.26 14.28 -3.51
CA GLY A 104 -4.06 14.71 -4.64
C GLY A 104 -3.96 16.18 -5.02
N THR A 105 -3.36 17.03 -4.19
CA THR A 105 -2.99 18.38 -4.59
C THR A 105 -1.61 18.38 -5.24
N LEU A 106 -1.35 19.29 -6.18
CA LEU A 106 -0.02 19.38 -6.82
C LEU A 106 1.11 19.51 -5.78
N LYS A 107 0.91 20.34 -4.75
CA LYS A 107 1.89 20.57 -3.69
C LYS A 107 2.08 19.34 -2.80
N GLY A 108 1.01 18.65 -2.42
CA GLY A 108 1.09 17.42 -1.64
C GLY A 108 1.78 16.30 -2.43
N GLU A 109 1.42 16.14 -3.69
CA GLU A 109 2.03 15.16 -4.60
C GLU A 109 3.51 15.45 -4.86
N GLN A 110 3.91 16.71 -5.02
CA GLN A 110 5.33 17.10 -5.12
C GLN A 110 6.10 16.77 -3.84
N THR A 111 5.49 17.01 -2.68
CA THR A 111 6.09 16.70 -1.38
C THR A 111 6.28 15.19 -1.22
N PHE A 112 5.25 14.41 -1.57
CA PHE A 112 5.28 12.95 -1.50
C PHE A 112 6.28 12.33 -2.48
N TYR A 113 6.35 12.85 -3.70
CA TYR A 113 7.35 12.46 -4.68
C TYR A 113 8.78 12.66 -4.14
N GLN A 114 9.08 13.83 -3.59
CA GLN A 114 10.40 14.10 -3.01
C GLN A 114 10.70 13.23 -1.78
N SER A 115 9.70 12.99 -0.92
CA SER A 115 9.87 12.09 0.23
C SER A 115 10.21 10.66 -0.23
N ASN A 116 9.51 10.12 -1.23
CA ASN A 116 9.83 8.78 -1.77
C ASN A 116 11.24 8.73 -2.39
N LEU A 117 11.66 9.74 -3.16
CA LEU A 117 13.03 9.79 -3.70
C LEU A 117 14.11 9.90 -2.62
N ASN A 118 13.78 10.44 -1.44
CA ASN A 118 14.72 10.54 -0.33
C ASN A 118 15.00 9.18 0.34
N VAL A 119 14.14 8.17 0.17
CA VAL A 119 14.38 6.79 0.64
C VAL A 119 15.69 6.26 0.08
N GLU A 120 15.84 6.27 -1.25
CA GLU A 120 17.05 5.81 -1.91
C GLU A 120 18.27 6.66 -1.51
N LYS A 121 18.12 7.99 -1.42
CA LYS A 121 19.22 8.87 -0.98
C LYS A 121 19.71 8.49 0.43
N LYS A 122 18.80 8.23 1.37
CA LYS A 122 19.15 7.82 2.74
C LYS A 122 19.83 6.45 2.77
N ILE A 123 19.38 5.50 1.95
CA ILE A 123 19.98 4.17 1.82
C ILE A 123 21.39 4.27 1.22
N ARG A 124 21.59 5.09 0.18
CA ARG A 124 22.92 5.35 -0.41
C ARG A 124 23.86 6.03 0.57
N ALA A 125 23.36 6.96 1.40
CA ALA A 125 24.14 7.61 2.45
C ALA A 125 24.61 6.64 3.54
N LYS A 126 23.98 5.47 3.68
CA LYS A 126 24.41 4.36 4.55
C LYS A 126 25.47 3.44 3.91
N GLY A 127 25.93 3.74 2.69
CA GLY A 127 26.99 2.99 2.02
C GLY A 127 26.51 2.04 0.91
N TYR A 128 25.20 1.92 0.67
CA TYR A 128 24.68 1.04 -0.39
C TYR A 128 25.06 1.55 -1.79
N GLN A 129 25.74 0.71 -2.58
CA GLN A 129 26.15 0.99 -3.96
C GLN A 129 25.50 0.05 -4.99
N GLY A 130 24.67 -0.90 -4.56
CA GLY A 130 23.99 -1.85 -5.43
C GLY A 130 22.83 -1.23 -6.22
N ARG A 131 22.05 -2.10 -6.88
CA ARG A 131 20.89 -1.68 -7.68
C ARG A 131 19.64 -1.54 -6.80
N PHE A 132 19.13 -0.32 -6.75
CA PHE A 132 17.87 0.02 -6.11
C PHE A 132 16.74 -0.02 -7.14
N PHE A 133 15.62 -0.65 -6.78
CA PHE A 133 14.44 -0.79 -7.64
C PHE A 133 13.22 -0.14 -6.99
N TYR A 134 12.57 0.75 -7.72
CA TYR A 134 11.19 1.14 -7.47
C TYR A 134 10.28 0.10 -8.14
N LEU A 135 9.41 -0.53 -7.36
CA LEU A 135 8.53 -1.61 -7.82
C LEU A 135 7.07 -1.13 -7.72
N ASP A 136 6.24 -1.55 -8.67
CA ASP A 136 4.79 -1.32 -8.59
C ASP A 136 4.22 -1.96 -7.32
N HIS A 137 3.44 -1.19 -6.56
CA HIS A 137 2.98 -1.57 -5.24
C HIS A 137 2.04 -2.79 -5.27
N HIS A 138 1.12 -2.85 -6.23
CA HIS A 138 0.24 -4.00 -6.40
C HIS A 138 0.96 -5.24 -6.93
N ASP A 139 2.01 -5.07 -7.73
CA ASP A 139 2.86 -6.17 -8.15
C ASP A 139 3.66 -6.72 -6.95
N CYS A 140 4.08 -5.88 -6.00
CA CYS A 140 4.63 -6.33 -4.72
C CYS A 140 3.62 -7.14 -3.90
N HIS A 141 2.36 -6.68 -3.80
CA HIS A 141 1.29 -7.46 -3.16
C HIS A 141 1.04 -8.81 -3.86
N ALA A 142 0.97 -8.82 -5.19
CA ALA A 142 0.77 -10.05 -5.95
C ALA A 142 1.97 -11.01 -5.81
N ALA A 143 3.20 -10.49 -5.82
CA ALA A 143 4.41 -11.28 -5.66
C ALA A 143 4.51 -11.94 -4.27
N SER A 144 4.14 -11.21 -3.21
CA SER A 144 4.25 -11.69 -1.83
C SER A 144 3.36 -12.89 -1.52
N ILE A 145 2.28 -13.08 -2.29
CA ILE A 145 1.40 -14.25 -2.19
C ILE A 145 1.74 -15.28 -3.28
N PHE A 146 1.93 -14.86 -4.53
CA PHE A 146 2.03 -15.80 -5.65
C PHE A 146 3.24 -16.72 -5.52
N TYR A 147 4.42 -16.15 -5.26
CA TYR A 147 5.68 -16.90 -5.23
C TYR A 147 5.81 -17.84 -4.03
N VAL A 148 5.01 -17.65 -2.98
CA VAL A 148 4.99 -18.52 -1.79
C VAL A 148 3.76 -19.44 -1.73
N SER A 149 2.81 -19.27 -2.65
CA SER A 149 1.53 -20.00 -2.62
C SER A 149 1.64 -21.49 -3.00
N GLY A 150 2.70 -21.87 -3.72
CA GLY A 150 2.86 -23.22 -4.28
C GLY A 150 2.02 -23.50 -5.54
N TYR A 151 1.23 -22.54 -6.01
CA TYR A 151 0.43 -22.68 -7.23
C TYR A 151 1.16 -22.11 -8.44
N HIS A 152 1.20 -22.90 -9.53
CA HIS A 152 1.80 -22.48 -10.80
C HIS A 152 0.79 -21.84 -11.77
N ASP A 153 -0.50 -22.03 -11.55
CA ASP A 153 -1.57 -21.37 -12.28
C ASP A 153 -2.57 -20.83 -11.25
N SER A 154 -2.73 -19.51 -11.22
CA SER A 154 -3.55 -18.82 -10.23
C SER A 154 -4.29 -17.60 -10.80
N ALA A 155 -5.51 -17.37 -10.32
CA ALA A 155 -6.10 -16.04 -10.30
C ALA A 155 -5.63 -15.32 -9.03
N ILE A 156 -5.14 -14.09 -9.18
CA ILE A 156 -4.63 -13.27 -8.08
C ILE A 156 -5.48 -12.00 -8.01
N ILE A 157 -5.92 -11.65 -6.81
CA ILE A 157 -6.67 -10.43 -6.55
C ILE A 157 -5.97 -9.67 -5.45
N VAL A 158 -5.64 -8.41 -5.73
CA VAL A 158 -5.17 -7.43 -4.75
C VAL A 158 -6.32 -6.45 -4.54
N LEU A 159 -6.78 -6.31 -3.29
CA LEU A 159 -7.75 -5.31 -2.86
C LEU A 159 -7.06 -4.44 -1.81
N ASP A 160 -6.93 -3.15 -2.09
CA ASP A 160 -6.12 -2.21 -1.31
C ASP A 160 -6.85 -0.86 -1.14
N GLY A 161 -6.31 0.00 -0.27
CA GLY A 161 -6.71 1.40 -0.18
C GLY A 161 -6.30 2.17 -1.44
N ILE A 162 -4.98 2.32 -1.63
CA ILE A 162 -4.37 2.92 -2.82
C ILE A 162 -2.90 2.52 -2.99
N ALA A 163 -2.55 2.17 -4.23
CA ALA A 163 -1.20 1.90 -4.70
C ALA A 163 -0.57 3.20 -5.23
N GLU A 164 0.03 3.17 -6.42
CA GLU A 164 0.33 4.34 -7.23
C GLU A 164 -0.92 5.16 -7.56
N PHE A 165 -2.03 4.50 -7.90
CA PHE A 165 -3.34 5.11 -8.16
C PHE A 165 -4.46 4.07 -8.19
N GLU A 166 -4.10 2.84 -8.57
CA GLU A 166 -4.92 1.66 -8.48
C GLU A 166 -5.30 1.35 -7.04
N SER A 167 -6.49 0.82 -6.84
CA SER A 167 -7.03 0.36 -5.54
C SER A 167 -7.35 -1.13 -5.57
N SER A 168 -7.44 -1.72 -6.77
CA SER A 168 -7.55 -3.16 -6.94
C SER A 168 -6.84 -3.62 -8.20
N SER A 169 -6.24 -4.81 -8.16
CA SER A 169 -5.60 -5.45 -9.31
C SER A 169 -6.02 -6.91 -9.42
N PHE A 170 -6.35 -7.34 -10.63
CA PHE A 170 -6.72 -8.71 -10.97
C PHE A 170 -5.67 -9.24 -11.94
N LEU A 171 -4.95 -10.28 -11.53
CA LEU A 171 -3.81 -10.81 -12.27
C LEU A 171 -3.97 -12.31 -12.52
N LYS A 172 -3.32 -12.78 -13.59
CA LYS A 172 -3.14 -14.20 -13.88
C LYS A 172 -1.70 -14.57 -13.61
N GLY A 173 -1.48 -15.50 -12.69
CA GLY A 173 -0.20 -16.16 -12.43
C GLY A 173 -0.06 -17.40 -13.30
N GLU A 174 1.07 -17.53 -13.99
CA GLU A 174 1.44 -18.66 -14.85
C GLU A 174 2.95 -18.96 -14.71
N GLY A 175 3.27 -20.15 -14.20
CA GLY A 175 4.64 -20.58 -13.92
C GLY A 175 5.31 -19.72 -12.86
N THR A 176 6.25 -18.87 -13.28
CA THR A 176 7.01 -17.94 -12.42
C THR A 176 6.72 -16.48 -12.75
N ARG A 177 5.63 -16.21 -13.47
CA ARG A 177 5.24 -14.86 -13.89
C ARG A 177 3.80 -14.63 -13.53
N PHE A 178 3.45 -13.37 -13.35
CA PHE A 178 2.07 -12.92 -13.36
C PHE A 178 1.91 -11.72 -14.28
N ARG A 179 0.68 -11.49 -14.75
CA ARG A 179 0.33 -10.31 -15.54
C ARG A 179 -1.01 -9.76 -15.08
N ARG A 180 -1.11 -8.44 -14.97
CA ARG A 180 -2.36 -7.74 -14.70
C ARG A 180 -3.30 -7.88 -15.89
N ILE A 181 -4.54 -8.30 -15.62
CA ILE A 181 -5.61 -8.41 -16.62
C ILE A 181 -6.58 -7.24 -16.49
N ARG A 182 -6.85 -6.82 -15.25
CA ARG A 182 -7.76 -5.73 -14.93
C ARG A 182 -7.27 -5.02 -13.67
N TYR A 183 -7.63 -3.76 -13.52
CA TYR A 183 -7.49 -3.02 -12.29
C TYR A 183 -8.64 -2.03 -12.16
N ASP A 184 -8.88 -1.61 -10.93
CA ASP A 184 -9.75 -0.49 -10.61
C ASP A 184 -8.87 0.63 -10.04
N SER A 185 -9.13 1.86 -10.48
CA SER A 185 -8.37 3.05 -10.06
C SER A 185 -9.17 3.88 -9.07
N PHE A 186 -8.46 4.64 -8.23
CA PHE A 186 -9.05 5.71 -7.44
C PHE A 186 -9.97 6.60 -8.33
N PRO A 187 -11.19 6.93 -7.86
CA PRO A 187 -11.71 6.79 -6.50
C PRO A 187 -12.42 5.46 -6.20
N ASN A 188 -12.39 4.47 -7.11
CA ASN A 188 -13.08 3.20 -6.90
C ASN A 188 -12.28 2.30 -5.95
N SER A 189 -12.29 2.57 -4.65
CA SER A 189 -11.55 1.79 -3.64
C SER A 189 -12.49 1.25 -2.56
N ILE A 190 -12.62 -0.08 -2.48
CA ILE A 190 -13.31 -0.74 -1.35
C ILE A 190 -12.51 -0.56 -0.06
N GLY A 191 -11.18 -0.52 -0.13
CA GLY A 191 -10.32 -0.26 1.03
C GLY A 191 -10.65 1.10 1.66
N PHE A 192 -10.67 2.17 0.85
CA PHE A 192 -11.03 3.50 1.35
C PHE A 192 -12.51 3.65 1.69
N LEU A 193 -13.42 2.95 1.03
CA LEU A 193 -14.81 2.88 1.50
C LEU A 193 -14.86 2.31 2.92
N TRP A 194 -14.16 1.20 3.17
CA TRP A 194 -14.12 0.54 4.47
C TRP A 194 -13.50 1.43 5.55
N GLU A 195 -12.38 2.09 5.22
CA GLU A 195 -11.69 3.05 6.07
C GLU A 195 -12.59 4.24 6.44
N LYS A 196 -13.24 4.85 5.44
CA LYS A 196 -14.13 5.99 5.62
C LYS A 196 -15.32 5.63 6.52
N MET A 197 -15.90 4.44 6.35
CA MET A 197 -16.96 3.95 7.22
C MET A 197 -16.47 3.66 8.64
N ALA A 198 -15.26 3.13 8.81
CA ALA A 198 -14.66 2.95 10.14
C ALA A 198 -14.53 4.29 10.88
N MET A 199 -14.01 5.31 10.19
CA MET A 199 -13.92 6.66 10.75
C MET A 199 -15.28 7.28 11.06
N TYR A 200 -16.27 7.07 10.19
CA TYR A 200 -17.64 7.55 10.42
C TYR A 200 -18.25 6.97 11.71
N PHE A 201 -17.95 5.69 12.02
CA PHE A 201 -18.38 5.06 13.28
C PHE A 201 -17.55 5.46 14.51
N GLY A 202 -16.61 6.42 14.37
CA GLY A 202 -15.78 6.92 15.45
C GLY A 202 -14.53 6.09 15.73
N PHE A 203 -14.16 5.18 14.83
CA PHE A 203 -12.87 4.49 14.87
C PHE A 203 -11.77 5.26 14.11
N THR A 204 -10.56 4.73 14.07
CA THR A 204 -9.48 5.27 13.22
C THR A 204 -9.49 4.63 11.84
N GLU A 205 -8.72 5.20 10.91
CA GLU A 205 -8.48 4.64 9.57
C GLU A 205 -7.91 3.19 9.63
N TYR A 206 -7.20 2.84 10.69
CA TYR A 206 -6.57 1.52 10.88
C TYR A 206 -7.47 0.48 11.59
N ASP A 207 -8.71 0.85 11.91
CA ASP A 207 -9.61 0.03 12.74
C ASP A 207 -10.70 -0.69 11.91
N ALA A 208 -10.51 -0.83 10.60
CA ALA A 208 -11.41 -1.53 9.66
C ALA A 208 -11.85 -2.92 10.16
N ALA A 209 -10.98 -3.66 10.84
CA ALA A 209 -11.29 -4.97 11.42
C ALA A 209 -12.37 -4.91 12.53
N LYS A 210 -12.50 -3.78 13.24
CA LYS A 210 -13.59 -3.59 14.22
C LYS A 210 -14.94 -3.49 13.53
N VAL A 211 -15.00 -2.81 12.38
CA VAL A 211 -16.21 -2.76 11.55
C VAL A 211 -16.59 -4.15 11.06
N MET A 212 -15.60 -4.96 10.64
CA MET A 212 -15.82 -6.37 10.29
C MET A 212 -16.39 -7.17 11.46
N GLY A 213 -15.87 -6.96 12.68
CA GLY A 213 -16.42 -7.59 13.89
C GLY A 213 -17.87 -7.18 14.17
N LEU A 214 -18.19 -5.89 14.04
CA LEU A 214 -19.54 -5.36 14.20
C LEU A 214 -20.53 -5.91 13.16
N ALA A 215 -20.07 -6.19 11.93
CA ALA A 215 -20.92 -6.71 10.87
C ALA A 215 -21.60 -8.04 11.25
N SER A 216 -21.01 -8.83 12.15
CA SER A 216 -21.62 -10.08 12.65
C SER A 216 -22.89 -9.88 13.50
N TYR A 217 -23.12 -8.66 14.00
CA TYR A 217 -24.32 -8.30 14.76
C TYR A 217 -25.38 -7.61 13.88
N GLY A 218 -25.06 -7.31 12.62
CA GLY A 218 -25.95 -6.60 11.71
C GLY A 218 -27.02 -7.51 11.10
N GLU A 219 -28.16 -6.92 10.76
CA GLU A 219 -29.15 -7.56 9.91
C GLU A 219 -28.94 -7.11 8.46
N ALA A 220 -28.61 -8.08 7.59
CA ALA A 220 -28.37 -7.80 6.18
C ALA A 220 -29.65 -7.22 5.53
N GLY A 221 -29.51 -6.12 4.79
CA GLY A 221 -30.61 -5.49 4.07
C GLY A 221 -31.12 -4.19 4.67
N VAL A 222 -30.98 -3.97 5.98
CA VAL A 222 -31.49 -2.76 6.68
C VAL A 222 -30.95 -1.47 6.03
N PHE A 223 -29.67 -1.45 5.67
CA PHE A 223 -29.02 -0.29 5.05
C PHE A 223 -28.71 -0.50 3.56
N LYS A 224 -29.41 -1.42 2.88
CA LYS A 224 -29.12 -1.71 1.46
C LYS A 224 -29.26 -0.49 0.56
N GLU A 225 -30.33 0.28 0.72
CA GLU A 225 -30.57 1.50 -0.07
C GLU A 225 -29.54 2.59 0.20
N ALA A 226 -29.10 2.73 1.46
CA ALA A 226 -28.02 3.65 1.82
C ALA A 226 -26.68 3.21 1.20
N MET A 227 -26.34 1.92 1.31
CA MET A 227 -25.13 1.36 0.71
C MET A 227 -25.11 1.50 -0.82
N ASP A 228 -26.25 1.35 -1.49
CA ASP A 228 -26.37 1.56 -2.94
C ASP A 228 -26.07 3.01 -3.33
N GLN A 229 -26.31 3.98 -2.44
CA GLN A 229 -25.92 5.38 -2.70
C GLN A 229 -24.42 5.63 -2.56
N LEU A 230 -23.68 4.76 -1.86
CA LEU A 230 -22.23 4.86 -1.65
C LEU A 230 -21.41 4.09 -2.70
N ILE A 231 -21.88 2.89 -3.06
CA ILE A 231 -21.19 1.97 -3.96
C ILE A 231 -22.19 1.21 -4.84
N GLN A 232 -21.89 1.17 -6.13
CA GLN A 232 -22.63 0.38 -7.11
C GLN A 232 -21.73 -0.75 -7.58
N VAL A 233 -22.27 -1.97 -7.68
CA VAL A 233 -21.54 -3.16 -8.16
C VAL A 233 -22.27 -3.74 -9.35
N ASP A 234 -21.58 -3.93 -10.48
CA ASP A 234 -22.16 -4.53 -11.68
C ASP A 234 -22.12 -6.08 -11.63
N ASP A 235 -22.73 -6.71 -12.64
CA ASP A 235 -22.81 -8.16 -12.78
C ASP A 235 -21.45 -8.85 -13.03
N ARG A 236 -20.41 -8.07 -13.30
CA ARG A 236 -19.02 -8.52 -13.50
C ARG A 236 -18.15 -8.25 -12.27
N GLY A 237 -18.72 -7.71 -11.20
CA GLY A 237 -18.01 -7.37 -9.98
C GLY A 237 -17.13 -6.12 -10.11
N HIS A 238 -17.36 -5.28 -11.11
CA HIS A 238 -16.81 -3.92 -11.09
C HIS A 238 -17.61 -3.10 -10.11
N PHE A 239 -16.91 -2.26 -9.36
CA PHE A 239 -17.55 -1.39 -8.40
C PHE A 239 -17.22 0.08 -8.69
N ILE A 240 -18.23 0.92 -8.55
CA ILE A 240 -18.13 2.36 -8.73
C ILE A 240 -18.46 3.00 -7.39
N ILE A 241 -17.48 3.71 -6.83
CA ILE A 241 -17.68 4.50 -5.62
C ILE A 241 -18.32 5.83 -6.01
N ASN A 242 -19.38 6.21 -5.29
CA ASN A 242 -19.95 7.53 -5.41
C ASN A 242 -19.07 8.56 -4.68
N ASP A 243 -17.99 9.01 -5.34
CA ASP A 243 -17.01 9.94 -4.76
C ASP A 243 -17.59 11.36 -4.52
N SER A 244 -18.77 11.68 -5.05
CA SER A 244 -19.48 12.92 -4.70
C SER A 244 -20.00 12.89 -3.26
N VAL A 245 -20.32 11.70 -2.75
CA VAL A 245 -20.74 11.45 -1.38
C VAL A 245 -19.54 11.07 -0.52
N MET A 246 -18.77 10.08 -0.96
CA MET A 246 -17.70 9.48 -0.15
C MET A 246 -16.51 10.42 0.06
N GLN A 247 -16.22 11.29 -0.92
CA GLN A 247 -15.12 12.25 -0.91
C GLN A 247 -13.86 11.70 -0.24
N LEU A 248 -13.29 10.60 -0.79
CA LEU A 248 -12.32 9.74 -0.09
C LEU A 248 -11.03 10.45 0.38
N ARG A 249 -10.74 11.68 -0.08
CA ARG A 249 -9.61 12.51 0.37
C ARG A 249 -9.98 13.60 1.38
N ASN A 250 -11.20 13.59 1.88
CA ASN A 250 -11.70 14.56 2.85
C ASN A 250 -12.27 13.82 4.05
N LEU A 251 -12.11 14.38 5.25
CA LEU A 251 -12.70 13.87 6.48
C LEU A 251 -14.08 14.48 6.79
N ASN A 252 -14.82 14.89 5.75
CA ASN A 252 -16.21 15.32 5.86
C ASN A 252 -17.16 14.10 5.75
N PHE A 253 -18.13 14.00 6.66
CA PHE A 253 -19.14 12.93 6.68
C PHE A 253 -20.57 13.44 6.44
N GLU A 254 -20.78 14.75 6.27
CA GLU A 254 -22.12 15.36 6.09
C GLU A 254 -22.92 14.73 4.94
N HIS A 255 -22.25 14.33 3.86
CA HIS A 255 -22.90 13.67 2.73
C HIS A 255 -23.32 12.23 3.03
N ILE A 256 -22.59 11.52 3.90
CA ILE A 256 -22.95 10.18 4.36
C ILE A 256 -24.12 10.28 5.35
N GLU A 257 -24.11 11.28 6.23
CA GLU A 257 -25.19 11.54 7.21
C GLU A 257 -26.51 11.98 6.57
N ALA A 258 -26.47 12.49 5.33
CA ALA A 258 -27.65 12.94 4.60
C ALA A 258 -28.39 11.81 3.85
N ILE A 259 -27.83 10.60 3.83
CA ILE A 259 -28.38 9.39 3.20
C ILE A 259 -29.17 8.59 4.23
#